data_AF-A0A3C1BLE5-F1
#
_entry.id   AF-A0A3C1BLE5-F1
#
_cell.length_a   1.000
_cell.length_b   1.000
_cell.length_c   1.000
_cell.angle_alpha   90.00
_cell.angle_beta   90.00
_cell.angle_gamma   90.00
#
_symmetry.space_group_name_H-M   'P 1'
#
loop_
_entity.id
_entity.type
_entity.pdbx_description
1 polymer ?
#
loop_
_entity_poly.entity_id
_entity_poly.type
_entity_poly.pdbx_seq_one_letter_code
_entity_poly.pdbx_strand_id
1 'polypeptide(L)'
;MAHQINFNQKTGKNSFMSVKEKAWHNLGQVIDRYPTSSEAIQHAGLDYIVEKRPLFTYDTNNHLWGNPDAMPEIEVPNFFATVRADTEQVLGVVGNDYEVVQNRDAFTFFDAIVGGGEGILYETAGALGEGERVFITAKLPDYIKVGRKDMIEQYLFLTTSHDGLGSITAAFTPIRIVCNNTLNAAMQNHSNAIKIRHTASAGERLKQAHTLMGISQVLAGEIEGLFNQWAKASITDTEVKKLIQIAMAPNKEVLTNLAEGKIDLLSTHYTNIVDNVYE
;
A
#
# COMPACT_ATOMS: atom_id res chain seq x y z
N MET A 1 2.09 11.69 11.86
CA MET A 1 2.43 10.81 10.71
C MET A 1 2.04 9.38 11.08
N ALA A 2 0.93 8.87 10.55
CA ALA A 2 0.41 7.57 10.95
C ALA A 2 0.87 6.49 9.95
N HIS A 3 1.71 5.56 10.41
CA HIS A 3 2.04 4.35 9.64
C HIS A 3 0.78 3.53 9.30
N GLN A 4 -0.25 3.60 10.16
CA GLN A 4 -1.54 2.91 10.07
C GLN A 4 -1.46 1.37 9.96
N ILE A 5 -0.32 0.79 10.31
CA ILE A 5 -0.19 -0.68 10.47
C ILE A 5 -1.21 -1.19 11.50
N ASN A 6 -1.93 -2.23 11.12
CA ASN A 6 -2.93 -2.88 11.97
C ASN A 6 -2.28 -3.50 13.21
N PHE A 7 -2.89 -3.29 14.37
CA PHE A 7 -2.52 -3.94 15.63
C PHE A 7 -3.58 -4.97 16.01
N ASN A 8 -3.20 -6.24 16.02
CA ASN A 8 -4.09 -7.32 16.43
C ASN A 8 -4.10 -7.42 17.96
N GLN A 9 -5.17 -6.93 18.58
CA GLN A 9 -5.33 -6.92 20.04
C GLN A 9 -5.32 -8.32 20.67
N LYS A 10 -5.82 -9.34 19.97
CA LYS A 10 -5.85 -10.72 20.49
C LYS A 10 -4.45 -11.34 20.58
N THR A 11 -3.58 -11.02 19.62
CA THR A 11 -2.20 -11.57 19.59
C THR A 11 -1.16 -10.63 20.19
N GLY A 12 -1.50 -9.35 20.39
CA GLY A 12 -0.57 -8.30 20.83
C GLY A 12 0.49 -7.95 19.78
N LYS A 13 0.26 -8.28 18.50
CA LYS A 13 1.24 -8.11 17.41
C LYS A 13 0.72 -7.16 16.34
N ASN A 14 1.65 -6.45 15.72
CA ASN A 14 1.37 -5.65 14.52
C ASN A 14 1.40 -6.55 13.28
N SER A 15 0.41 -6.38 12.42
CA SER A 15 0.23 -7.18 11.20
C SER A 15 1.13 -6.67 10.07
N PHE A 16 2.44 -6.94 10.21
CA PHE A 16 3.46 -6.53 9.25
C PHE A 16 4.67 -7.46 9.29
N MET A 17 5.22 -7.77 8.11
CA MET A 17 6.51 -8.42 7.95
C MET A 17 7.38 -7.67 6.94
N SER A 18 8.69 -7.76 7.17
CA SER A 18 9.73 -7.16 6.33
C SER A 18 10.94 -8.09 6.28
N VAL A 19 11.56 -8.26 5.11
CA VAL A 19 12.79 -9.06 4.99
C VAL A 19 14.02 -8.18 5.16
N LYS A 20 14.97 -8.62 6.01
CA LYS A 20 16.29 -8.06 6.33
C LYS A 20 16.32 -6.63 6.89
N GLU A 21 15.55 -5.73 6.30
CA GLU A 21 15.51 -4.32 6.67
C GLU A 21 14.34 -4.05 7.61
N LYS A 22 14.59 -3.23 8.62
CA LYS A 22 13.55 -2.78 9.53
C LYS A 22 12.84 -1.56 8.95
N ALA A 23 11.52 -1.56 8.99
CA ALA A 23 10.76 -0.36 8.65
C ALA A 23 10.97 0.74 9.72
N TRP A 24 10.90 2.01 9.31
CA TRP A 24 11.17 3.18 10.16
C TRP A 24 10.33 3.22 11.45
N HIS A 25 9.10 2.68 11.42
CA HIS A 25 8.19 2.66 12.57
C HIS A 25 8.53 1.54 13.56
N ASN A 26 9.49 0.65 13.26
CA ASN A 26 9.92 -0.44 14.14
C ASN A 26 8.80 -1.43 14.55
N LEU A 27 7.76 -1.58 13.72
CA LEU A 27 6.64 -2.50 13.98
C LEU A 27 6.76 -3.77 13.13
N GLY A 28 6.08 -4.83 13.56
CA GLY A 28 6.01 -6.10 12.84
C GLY A 28 7.24 -6.98 13.00
N GLN A 29 7.35 -8.01 12.16
CA GLN A 29 8.44 -8.98 12.18
C GLN A 29 9.47 -8.67 11.10
N VAL A 30 10.76 -8.74 11.45
CA VAL A 30 11.86 -8.70 10.47
C VAL A 30 12.39 -10.11 10.31
N ILE A 31 12.43 -10.60 9.07
CA ILE A 31 12.82 -11.98 8.73
C ILE A 31 14.18 -11.95 8.02
N ASP A 32 15.09 -12.85 8.37
CA ASP A 32 16.44 -12.88 7.80
C ASP A 32 16.50 -13.48 6.39
N ARG A 33 15.65 -14.49 6.13
CA ARG A 33 15.53 -15.16 4.83
C ARG A 33 14.24 -14.79 4.12
N TYR A 34 14.27 -14.85 2.79
CA TYR A 34 13.08 -14.68 1.98
C TYR A 34 12.09 -15.83 2.24
N PRO A 35 10.84 -15.53 2.66
CA PRO A 35 9.83 -16.55 2.95
C PRO A 35 9.13 -17.06 1.69
N THR A 36 8.45 -18.19 1.79
CA THR A 36 7.40 -18.59 0.81
C THR A 36 6.13 -17.75 1.01
N SER A 37 5.15 -17.82 0.09
CA SER A 37 3.86 -17.12 0.26
C SER A 37 3.14 -17.50 1.56
N SER A 38 3.10 -18.80 1.84
CA SER A 38 2.50 -19.35 3.07
C SER A 38 3.25 -18.91 4.32
N GLU A 39 4.56 -18.71 4.26
CA GLU A 39 5.33 -18.18 5.40
C GLU A 39 5.10 -16.67 5.54
N ALA A 40 5.11 -15.91 4.44
CA ALA A 40 4.94 -14.47 4.42
C ALA A 40 3.60 -14.04 5.03
N ILE A 41 2.51 -14.71 4.65
CA ILE A 41 1.17 -14.42 5.16
C ILE A 41 1.07 -14.69 6.68
N GLN A 42 1.74 -15.74 7.17
CA GLN A 42 1.78 -16.07 8.60
C GLN A 42 2.62 -15.06 9.38
N HIS A 43 3.81 -14.71 8.88
CA HIS A 43 4.69 -13.74 9.52
C HIS A 43 4.06 -12.35 9.61
N ALA A 44 3.33 -11.91 8.58
CA ALA A 44 2.59 -10.66 8.60
C ALA A 44 1.26 -10.72 9.38
N GLY A 45 0.82 -11.90 9.85
CA GLY A 45 -0.46 -12.04 10.57
C GLY A 45 -1.68 -11.78 9.68
N LEU A 46 -1.62 -12.19 8.41
CA LEU A 46 -2.61 -11.90 7.38
C LEU A 46 -3.48 -13.10 7.01
N ASP A 47 -3.22 -14.28 7.58
CA ASP A 47 -3.96 -15.52 7.31
C ASP A 47 -5.27 -15.60 8.12
N TYR A 48 -5.95 -14.48 8.30
CA TYR A 48 -7.30 -14.46 8.87
C TYR A 48 -8.33 -14.63 7.76
N ILE A 49 -9.45 -15.26 8.13
CA ILE A 49 -10.59 -15.44 7.23
C ILE A 49 -11.49 -14.21 7.32
N VAL A 50 -11.86 -13.69 6.15
CA VAL A 50 -12.89 -12.66 6.03
C VAL A 50 -14.20 -13.32 5.59
N GLU A 51 -15.27 -13.06 6.33
CA GLU A 51 -16.60 -13.57 6.06
C GLU A 51 -17.52 -12.43 5.60
N LYS A 52 -18.41 -12.74 4.66
CA LYS A 52 -19.51 -11.86 4.26
C LYS A 52 -20.75 -12.30 5.03
N ARG A 53 -21.24 -11.45 5.94
CA ARG A 53 -22.37 -11.75 6.83
C ARG A 53 -23.55 -10.83 6.55
N PRO A 54 -24.80 -11.28 6.71
CA PRO A 54 -25.98 -10.42 6.54
C PRO A 54 -25.92 -9.22 7.50
N LEU A 55 -26.36 -8.06 7.02
CA LEU A 55 -26.41 -6.82 7.79
C LEU A 55 -27.82 -6.63 8.38
N PHE A 56 -27.89 -6.29 9.67
CA PHE A 56 -29.16 -6.03 10.36
C PHE A 56 -29.19 -4.62 10.94
N THR A 57 -30.38 -4.05 11.07
CA THR A 57 -30.65 -2.78 11.75
C THR A 57 -31.78 -2.93 12.77
N TYR A 58 -31.90 -1.93 13.63
CA TYR A 58 -32.96 -1.84 14.63
C TYR A 58 -34.28 -1.38 14.01
N ASP A 59 -35.39 -1.83 14.59
CA ASP A 59 -36.69 -1.21 14.37
C ASP A 59 -36.74 0.22 14.95
N THR A 60 -37.77 0.97 14.57
CA THR A 60 -37.98 2.36 15.01
C THR A 60 -37.97 2.51 16.53
N ASN A 61 -38.54 1.55 17.24
CA ASN A 61 -38.69 1.62 18.69
C ASN A 61 -37.33 1.47 19.39
N ASN A 62 -36.61 0.41 19.04
CA ASN A 62 -35.29 0.12 19.57
C ASN A 62 -34.25 1.16 19.15
N HIS A 63 -34.36 1.75 17.95
CA HIS A 63 -33.50 2.84 17.50
C HIS A 63 -33.71 4.14 18.28
N LEU A 64 -34.96 4.51 18.58
CA LEU A 64 -35.29 5.78 19.26
C LEU A 64 -35.04 5.76 20.76
N TRP A 65 -35.28 4.62 21.41
CA TRP A 65 -35.19 4.52 22.87
C TRP A 65 -33.89 3.88 23.37
N GLY A 66 -33.01 3.46 22.46
CA GLY A 66 -31.65 3.05 22.78
C GLY A 66 -31.59 1.92 23.80
N ASN A 67 -32.50 0.95 23.68
CA ASN A 67 -32.55 -0.20 24.59
C ASN A 67 -31.27 -1.05 24.40
N PRO A 68 -30.39 -1.16 25.42
CA PRO A 68 -29.12 -1.87 25.29
C PRO A 68 -29.28 -3.38 25.08
N ASP A 69 -30.44 -3.95 25.41
CA ASP A 69 -30.73 -5.38 25.22
C ASP A 69 -31.47 -5.68 23.90
N ALA A 70 -31.77 -4.65 23.10
CA ALA A 70 -32.42 -4.84 21.82
C ALA A 70 -31.46 -5.51 20.83
N MET A 71 -31.95 -6.53 20.13
CA MET A 71 -31.24 -7.14 19.00
C MET A 71 -31.70 -6.48 17.71
N PRO A 72 -30.80 -6.16 16.76
CA PRO A 72 -31.22 -5.75 15.43
C PRO A 72 -31.85 -6.95 14.70
N GLU A 73 -33.10 -6.79 14.25
CA GLU A 73 -33.90 -7.87 13.62
C GLU A 73 -34.25 -7.58 12.16
N ILE A 74 -34.13 -6.32 11.72
CA ILE A 74 -34.47 -5.94 10.36
C ILE A 74 -33.25 -6.19 9.48
N GLU A 75 -33.28 -7.23 8.66
CA GLU A 75 -32.27 -7.48 7.64
C GLU A 75 -32.25 -6.33 6.62
N VAL A 76 -31.06 -5.84 6.28
CA VAL A 76 -30.85 -4.83 5.24
C VAL A 76 -30.60 -5.56 3.92
N PRO A 77 -31.60 -5.65 3.02
CA PRO A 77 -31.50 -6.50 1.84
C PRO A 77 -30.40 -5.99 0.89
N ASN A 78 -29.65 -6.93 0.30
CA ASN A 78 -28.55 -6.69 -0.63
C ASN A 78 -27.30 -6.00 -0.03
N PHE A 79 -27.25 -5.80 1.29
CA PHE A 79 -26.08 -5.27 1.99
C PHE A 79 -25.56 -6.28 3.01
N PHE A 80 -24.24 -6.38 3.09
CA PHE A 80 -23.54 -7.35 3.92
C PHE A 80 -22.38 -6.67 4.64
N ALA A 81 -22.07 -7.13 5.84
CA ALA A 81 -20.85 -6.76 6.54
C ALA A 81 -19.72 -7.72 6.15
N THR A 82 -18.53 -7.20 5.88
CA THR A 82 -17.30 -8.00 5.86
C THR A 82 -16.71 -8.02 7.25
N VAL A 83 -16.43 -9.22 7.77
CA VAL A 83 -16.02 -9.43 9.16
C VAL A 83 -14.84 -10.38 9.23
N ARG A 84 -13.86 -10.05 10.06
CA ARG A 84 -12.78 -10.97 10.41
C ARG A 84 -13.29 -12.07 11.34
N ALA A 85 -13.20 -13.33 10.92
CA ALA A 85 -13.64 -14.46 11.73
C ALA A 85 -12.78 -14.67 12.99
N ASP A 86 -11.54 -14.19 13.00
CA ASP A 86 -10.63 -14.35 14.14
C ASP A 86 -10.87 -13.31 15.24
N THR A 87 -11.27 -12.10 14.90
CA THR A 87 -11.44 -10.98 15.85
C THR A 87 -12.87 -10.49 16.02
N GLU A 88 -13.80 -10.92 15.16
CA GLU A 88 -15.14 -10.34 15.01
C GLU A 88 -15.13 -8.86 14.58
N GLN A 89 -13.99 -8.38 14.09
CA GLN A 89 -13.83 -7.00 13.64
C GLN A 89 -14.56 -6.82 12.31
N VAL A 90 -15.53 -5.90 12.30
CA VAL A 90 -16.19 -5.45 11.07
C VAL A 90 -15.19 -4.58 10.27
N LEU A 91 -15.02 -4.91 9.00
CA LEU A 91 -14.08 -4.26 8.08
C LEU A 91 -14.79 -3.24 7.17
N GLY A 92 -16.03 -3.51 6.79
CA GLY A 92 -16.85 -2.59 6.00
C GLY A 92 -18.20 -3.17 5.61
N VAL A 93 -18.90 -2.44 4.75
CA VAL A 93 -20.22 -2.81 4.23
C VAL A 93 -20.14 -2.93 2.71
N VAL A 94 -20.62 -4.05 2.19
CA VAL A 94 -20.51 -4.41 0.77
C VAL A 94 -21.88 -4.77 0.19
N GLY A 95 -21.99 -4.67 -1.13
CA GLY A 95 -23.19 -5.05 -1.86
C GLY A 95 -23.30 -6.54 -2.15
N ASN A 96 -24.45 -6.94 -2.71
CA ASN A 96 -24.74 -8.32 -3.08
C ASN A 96 -23.69 -8.98 -3.99
N ASP A 97 -23.19 -8.25 -4.98
CA ASP A 97 -22.25 -8.82 -5.97
C ASP A 97 -20.79 -8.88 -5.49
N TYR A 98 -20.52 -8.39 -4.26
CA TYR A 98 -19.19 -8.42 -3.68
C TYR A 98 -18.81 -9.84 -3.27
N GLU A 99 -17.71 -10.36 -3.80
CA GLU A 99 -17.15 -11.64 -3.40
C GLU A 99 -15.84 -11.44 -2.64
N VAL A 100 -15.77 -12.06 -1.47
CA VAL A 100 -14.57 -12.00 -0.64
C VAL A 100 -13.47 -12.84 -1.30
N VAL A 101 -12.38 -12.18 -1.68
CA VAL A 101 -11.16 -12.85 -2.11
C VAL A 101 -10.23 -12.91 -0.91
N GLN A 102 -9.95 -14.11 -0.40
CA GLN A 102 -9.15 -14.25 0.81
C GLN A 102 -7.72 -13.76 0.56
N ASN A 103 -7.07 -13.26 1.62
CA ASN A 103 -5.68 -12.80 1.56
C ASN A 103 -4.76 -13.90 0.99
N ARG A 104 -4.98 -15.15 1.41
CA ARG A 104 -4.24 -16.31 0.89
C ARG A 104 -4.37 -16.45 -0.62
N ASP A 105 -5.59 -16.35 -1.14
CA ASP A 105 -5.83 -16.51 -2.58
C ASP A 105 -5.22 -15.35 -3.37
N ALA A 106 -5.31 -14.12 -2.84
CA ALA A 106 -4.64 -12.97 -3.42
C ALA A 106 -3.10 -13.11 -3.42
N PHE A 107 -2.52 -13.79 -2.43
CA PHE A 107 -1.07 -14.01 -2.34
C PHE A 107 -0.60 -15.09 -3.31
N THR A 108 -1.40 -16.13 -3.58
CA THR A 108 -1.07 -17.15 -4.60
C THR A 108 -0.88 -16.58 -6.00
N PHE A 109 -1.39 -15.36 -6.27
CA PHE A 109 -1.09 -14.62 -7.49
C PHE A 109 0.42 -14.50 -7.73
N PHE A 110 1.20 -14.22 -6.69
CA PHE A 110 2.64 -14.08 -6.81
C PHE A 110 3.30 -15.44 -7.01
N ASP A 111 2.79 -16.52 -6.43
CA ASP A 111 3.37 -17.86 -6.63
C ASP A 111 3.33 -18.29 -8.10
N ALA A 112 2.33 -17.86 -8.87
CA ALA A 112 2.26 -18.10 -10.31
C ALA A 112 3.30 -17.30 -11.11
N ILE A 113 3.74 -16.16 -10.60
CA ILE A 113 4.79 -15.32 -11.22
C ILE A 113 6.18 -15.77 -10.74
N VAL A 114 6.31 -16.09 -9.45
CA VAL A 114 7.53 -16.51 -8.74
C VAL A 114 7.92 -17.96 -9.11
N GLY A 115 6.93 -18.84 -9.36
CA GLY A 115 7.11 -20.26 -9.64
C GLY A 115 7.84 -20.60 -10.95
N GLY A 116 8.17 -19.59 -11.77
CA GLY A 116 8.98 -19.72 -12.98
C GLY A 116 10.48 -19.91 -12.74
N GLY A 117 10.95 -19.91 -11.49
CA GLY A 117 12.36 -20.18 -11.15
C GLY A 117 13.30 -18.99 -11.28
N GLU A 118 12.79 -17.80 -11.64
CA GLU A 118 13.59 -16.57 -11.76
C GLU A 118 13.18 -15.53 -10.70
N GLY A 119 13.92 -15.52 -9.58
CA GLY A 119 14.36 -14.27 -8.94
C GLY A 119 13.38 -13.38 -8.18
N ILE A 120 12.07 -13.65 -8.15
CA ILE A 120 11.12 -12.81 -7.40
C ILE A 120 11.02 -13.26 -5.94
N LEU A 121 11.21 -12.32 -5.01
CA LEU A 121 11.36 -12.60 -3.58
C LEU A 121 10.41 -11.75 -2.74
N TYR A 122 9.58 -12.37 -1.89
CA TYR A 122 8.66 -11.62 -1.02
C TYR A 122 9.42 -10.68 -0.07
N GLU A 123 9.14 -9.38 -0.14
CA GLU A 123 9.95 -8.35 0.53
C GLU A 123 9.24 -7.79 1.76
N THR A 124 8.00 -7.34 1.61
CA THR A 124 7.15 -6.87 2.71
C THR A 124 5.72 -7.33 2.54
N ALA A 125 5.00 -7.48 3.65
CA ALA A 125 3.55 -7.66 3.64
C ALA A 125 2.95 -7.04 4.91
N GLY A 126 1.73 -6.54 4.83
CA GLY A 126 1.07 -6.00 6.01
C GLY A 126 -0.39 -5.64 5.80
N ALA A 127 -1.06 -5.39 6.91
CA ALA A 127 -2.42 -4.86 6.95
C ALA A 127 -2.42 -3.45 7.52
N LEU A 128 -3.34 -2.64 7.01
CA LEU A 128 -3.59 -1.27 7.43
C LEU A 128 -4.94 -1.17 8.13
N GLY A 129 -5.10 -0.15 8.99
CA GLY A 129 -6.33 0.11 9.73
C GLY A 129 -6.68 -1.03 10.69
N GLU A 130 -7.90 -1.52 10.58
CA GLU A 130 -8.45 -2.64 11.36
C GLU A 130 -8.19 -4.02 10.71
N GLY A 131 -7.51 -4.01 9.55
CA GLY A 131 -7.24 -5.19 8.74
C GLY A 131 -8.01 -5.20 7.43
N GLU A 132 -8.75 -4.13 7.13
CA GLU A 132 -9.55 -4.03 5.91
C GLU A 132 -8.68 -3.94 4.66
N ARG A 133 -7.54 -3.26 4.74
CA ARG A 133 -6.65 -3.08 3.59
C ARG A 133 -5.34 -3.82 3.78
N VAL A 134 -5.01 -4.67 2.82
CA VAL A 134 -3.81 -5.52 2.86
C VAL A 134 -2.90 -5.16 1.69
N PHE A 135 -1.59 -5.28 1.90
CA PHE A 135 -0.59 -5.18 0.85
C PHE A 135 0.46 -6.28 0.98
N ILE A 136 1.06 -6.60 -0.16
CA ILE A 136 2.22 -7.46 -0.27
C ILE A 136 3.12 -6.93 -1.38
N THR A 137 4.42 -7.02 -1.19
CA THR A 137 5.43 -6.67 -2.17
C THR A 137 6.37 -7.83 -2.40
N ALA A 138 6.77 -7.99 -3.65
CA ALA A 138 7.80 -8.93 -4.06
C ALA A 138 8.86 -8.17 -4.83
N LYS A 139 10.11 -8.32 -4.41
CA LYS A 139 11.29 -7.76 -5.04
C LYS A 139 11.61 -8.51 -6.32
N LEU A 140 11.87 -7.76 -7.38
CA LEU A 140 12.32 -8.28 -8.67
C LEU A 140 13.86 -8.40 -8.68
N PRO A 141 14.42 -9.31 -9.48
CA PRO A 141 15.87 -9.53 -9.53
C PRO A 141 16.64 -8.38 -10.19
N ASP A 142 15.97 -7.60 -11.05
CA ASP A 142 16.57 -6.48 -11.78
C ASP A 142 16.52 -5.17 -11.00
N TYR A 143 17.39 -4.25 -11.43
CA TYR A 143 17.57 -2.93 -10.86
C TYR A 143 17.55 -1.88 -11.97
N ILE A 144 17.02 -0.70 -11.67
CA ILE A 144 17.18 0.49 -12.50
C ILE A 144 18.52 1.13 -12.10
N LYS A 145 19.46 1.21 -13.03
CA LYS A 145 20.81 1.72 -12.78
C LYS A 145 20.94 3.18 -13.18
N VAL A 146 21.09 4.08 -12.20
CA VAL A 146 21.27 5.51 -12.46
C VAL A 146 22.75 5.88 -12.30
N GLY A 147 23.36 6.34 -13.39
CA GLY A 147 24.78 6.65 -13.43
C GLY A 147 25.65 5.40 -13.24
N ARG A 148 26.62 5.46 -12.31
CA ARG A 148 27.59 4.37 -12.09
C ARG A 148 27.34 3.53 -10.85
N LYS A 149 26.61 4.04 -9.86
CA LYS A 149 26.55 3.44 -8.51
C LYS A 149 25.16 3.45 -7.88
N ASP A 150 24.20 4.18 -8.42
CA ASP A 150 22.87 4.25 -7.85
C ASP A 150 22.00 3.15 -8.45
N MET A 151 21.50 2.27 -7.58
CA MET A 151 20.78 1.05 -7.93
C MET A 151 19.41 1.15 -7.27
N ILE A 152 18.39 1.39 -8.07
CA ILE A 152 17.02 1.48 -7.59
C ILE A 152 16.39 0.10 -7.71
N GLU A 153 15.98 -0.44 -6.58
CA GLU A 153 15.29 -1.73 -6.51
C GLU A 153 13.89 -1.62 -7.12
N GLN A 154 13.40 -2.73 -7.64
CA GLN A 154 12.09 -2.81 -8.27
C GLN A 154 11.22 -3.82 -7.55
N TYR A 155 9.95 -3.48 -7.37
CA TYR A 155 8.99 -4.32 -6.68
C TYR A 155 7.75 -4.50 -7.56
N LEU A 156 7.18 -5.69 -7.50
CA LEU A 156 5.79 -5.91 -7.83
C LEU A 156 5.00 -5.89 -6.53
N PHE A 157 3.94 -5.08 -6.45
CA PHE A 157 3.06 -5.10 -5.29
C PHE A 157 1.64 -5.47 -5.68
N LEU A 158 0.91 -5.96 -4.68
CA LEU A 158 -0.52 -6.15 -4.72
C LEU A 158 -1.12 -5.53 -3.46
N THR A 159 -2.26 -4.88 -3.62
CA THR A 159 -3.09 -4.43 -2.51
C THR A 159 -4.54 -4.82 -2.75
N THR A 160 -5.24 -5.18 -1.69
CA THR A 160 -6.67 -5.51 -1.71
C THR A 160 -7.35 -4.85 -0.53
N SER A 161 -8.67 -4.67 -0.63
CA SER A 161 -9.49 -4.06 0.40
C SER A 161 -10.77 -4.87 0.62
N HIS A 162 -11.06 -5.15 1.88
CA HIS A 162 -12.24 -5.88 2.35
C HIS A 162 -13.39 -4.95 2.73
N ASP A 163 -13.19 -3.63 2.69
CA ASP A 163 -14.19 -2.61 3.08
C ASP A 163 -15.22 -2.29 1.98
N GLY A 164 -15.06 -2.84 0.78
CA GLY A 164 -15.91 -2.55 -0.38
C GLY A 164 -15.52 -1.30 -1.17
N LEU A 165 -14.56 -0.51 -0.71
CA LEU A 165 -14.11 0.74 -1.36
C LEU A 165 -12.97 0.49 -2.36
N GLY A 166 -12.26 -0.64 -2.21
CA GLY A 166 -11.10 -0.98 -3.04
C GLY A 166 -11.33 -2.13 -4.01
N SER A 167 -10.42 -2.22 -4.98
CA SER A 167 -10.25 -3.38 -5.87
C SER A 167 -8.91 -4.04 -5.58
N ILE A 168 -8.78 -5.32 -5.93
CA ILE A 168 -7.48 -5.98 -5.94
C ILE A 168 -6.65 -5.31 -7.03
N THR A 169 -5.56 -4.66 -6.63
CA THR A 169 -4.71 -3.87 -7.52
C THR A 169 -3.30 -4.38 -7.44
N ALA A 170 -2.68 -4.64 -8.58
CA ALA A 170 -1.28 -5.01 -8.64
C ALA A 170 -0.55 -4.19 -9.72
N ALA A 171 0.68 -3.77 -9.41
CA ALA A 171 1.50 -2.95 -10.30
C ALA A 171 2.98 -2.99 -9.91
N PHE A 172 3.83 -2.57 -10.85
CA PHE A 172 5.27 -2.39 -10.65
C PHE A 172 5.57 -1.05 -10.01
N THR A 173 6.43 -1.02 -9.00
CA THR A 173 6.82 0.20 -8.29
C THR A 173 8.30 0.14 -7.86
N PRO A 174 9.04 1.26 -7.90
CA PRO A 174 10.34 1.35 -7.24
C PRO A 174 10.22 1.60 -5.73
N ILE A 175 9.00 1.72 -5.19
CA ILE A 175 8.75 2.07 -3.79
C ILE A 175 8.61 0.81 -2.96
N ARG A 176 9.53 0.63 -2.00
CA ARG A 176 9.40 -0.40 -0.96
C ARG A 176 8.25 -0.04 -0.01
N ILE A 177 7.16 -0.80 -0.06
CA ILE A 177 5.96 -0.50 0.72
C ILE A 177 6.13 -1.01 2.15
N VAL A 178 6.08 -0.10 3.12
CA VAL A 178 6.19 -0.43 4.55
C VAL A 178 5.03 0.12 5.38
N CYS A 179 4.28 1.08 4.86
CA CYS A 179 3.16 1.72 5.55
C CYS A 179 2.14 2.33 4.58
N ASN A 180 1.06 2.92 5.11
CA ASN A 180 0.02 3.56 4.31
C ASN A 180 0.55 4.65 3.37
N ASN A 181 1.50 5.48 3.83
CA ASN A 181 2.08 6.54 3.00
C ASN A 181 2.80 5.97 1.77
N THR A 182 3.66 4.96 1.96
CA THR A 182 4.38 4.32 0.86
C THR A 182 3.46 3.54 -0.08
N LEU A 183 2.38 2.95 0.46
CA LEU A 183 1.38 2.29 -0.37
C LEU A 183 0.64 3.29 -1.26
N ASN A 184 0.24 4.43 -0.70
CA ASN A 184 -0.43 5.48 -1.48
C ASN A 184 0.53 6.09 -2.52
N ALA A 185 1.81 6.27 -2.17
CA ALA A 185 2.83 6.73 -3.11
C ALA A 185 3.05 5.74 -4.27
N ALA A 186 3.06 4.44 -3.98
CA ALA A 186 3.06 3.42 -5.03
C ALA A 186 1.80 3.57 -5.91
N MET A 187 0.61 3.56 -5.31
CA MET A 187 -0.66 3.62 -6.04
C MET A 187 -0.86 4.86 -6.94
N GLN A 188 -0.18 5.98 -6.68
CA GLN A 188 -0.38 7.23 -7.42
C GLN A 188 0.22 7.25 -8.85
N ASN A 189 1.20 6.39 -9.15
CA ASN A 189 2.03 6.54 -10.36
C ASN A 189 2.00 5.32 -11.30
N HIS A 190 0.85 4.67 -11.48
CA HIS A 190 0.76 3.46 -12.30
C HIS A 190 -0.27 3.59 -13.42
N SER A 191 0.22 3.88 -14.63
CA SER A 191 -0.54 3.75 -15.89
C SER A 191 -0.88 2.30 -16.23
N ASN A 192 -0.05 1.35 -15.79
CA ASN A 192 -0.15 -0.08 -16.11
C ASN A 192 -0.63 -0.95 -14.93
N ALA A 193 -1.38 -0.38 -13.98
CA ALA A 193 -1.92 -1.14 -12.87
C ALA A 193 -3.06 -2.07 -13.32
N ILE A 194 -2.99 -3.34 -12.92
CA ILE A 194 -4.10 -4.28 -13.07
C ILE A 194 -5.05 -4.07 -11.90
N LYS A 195 -6.33 -3.81 -12.19
CA LYS A 195 -7.39 -3.65 -11.18
C LYS A 195 -8.49 -4.68 -11.41
N ILE A 196 -8.75 -5.49 -10.39
CA ILE A 196 -9.73 -6.57 -10.40
C ILE A 196 -10.75 -6.29 -9.31
N ARG A 197 -12.01 -6.15 -9.71
CA ARG A 197 -13.13 -5.98 -8.78
C ARG A 197 -13.37 -7.28 -8.01
N HIS A 198 -13.82 -7.14 -6.77
CA HIS A 198 -14.25 -8.24 -5.91
C HIS A 198 -15.60 -8.80 -6.37
N THR A 199 -15.60 -9.57 -7.46
CA THR A 199 -16.77 -10.26 -8.03
C THR A 199 -16.50 -11.75 -8.14
N ALA A 200 -17.51 -12.58 -8.47
CA ALA A 200 -17.34 -14.03 -8.63
C ALA A 200 -16.20 -14.44 -9.60
N SER A 201 -15.93 -13.62 -10.63
CA SER A 201 -14.83 -13.86 -11.58
C SER A 201 -13.45 -13.38 -11.10
N ALA A 202 -13.32 -12.81 -9.90
CA ALA A 202 -12.08 -12.19 -9.43
C ALA A 202 -10.92 -13.20 -9.39
N GLY A 203 -11.16 -14.42 -8.90
CA GLY A 203 -10.14 -15.47 -8.84
C GLY A 203 -9.61 -15.88 -10.22
N GLU A 204 -10.49 -15.99 -11.22
CA GLU A 204 -10.08 -16.27 -12.60
C GLU A 204 -9.30 -15.11 -13.21
N ARG A 205 -9.77 -13.87 -12.99
CA ARG A 205 -9.08 -12.67 -13.47
C ARG A 205 -7.70 -12.50 -12.84
N LEU A 206 -7.53 -12.87 -11.57
CA LEU A 206 -6.22 -12.93 -10.91
C LEU A 206 -5.31 -13.95 -11.60
N LYS A 207 -5.83 -15.14 -11.89
CA LYS A 207 -5.10 -16.15 -12.65
C LYS A 207 -4.77 -15.72 -14.07
N GLN A 208 -5.51 -14.82 -14.71
CA GLN A 208 -5.14 -14.29 -16.03
C GLN A 208 -4.13 -13.13 -15.95
N ALA A 209 -4.13 -12.39 -14.84
CA ALA A 209 -3.32 -11.19 -14.68
C ALA A 209 -1.80 -11.47 -14.67
N HIS A 210 -1.34 -12.66 -14.26
CA HIS A 210 0.09 -13.00 -14.26
C HIS A 210 0.68 -12.96 -15.69
N THR A 211 -0.07 -13.42 -16.69
CA THR A 211 0.34 -13.41 -18.11
C THR A 211 0.53 -11.98 -18.64
N LEU A 212 -0.26 -11.03 -18.14
CA LEU A 212 -0.17 -9.62 -18.55
C LEU A 212 1.01 -8.90 -17.88
N MET A 213 1.42 -9.33 -16.69
CA MET A 213 2.54 -8.72 -15.96
C MET A 213 3.91 -9.19 -16.44
N GLY A 214 4.01 -10.41 -16.98
CA GLY A 214 5.24 -10.94 -17.58
C GLY A 214 5.76 -10.15 -18.80
N ILE A 215 4.97 -9.20 -19.33
CA ILE A 215 5.30 -8.41 -20.52
C ILE A 215 5.97 -7.05 -20.14
N SER A 216 6.00 -6.65 -18.87
CA SER A 216 6.33 -5.26 -18.49
C SER A 216 7.80 -4.98 -18.13
N GLN A 217 8.77 -5.79 -18.56
CA GLN A 217 10.22 -5.50 -18.44
C GLN A 217 10.60 -4.18 -19.16
N VAL A 218 9.79 -3.75 -20.13
CA VAL A 218 10.04 -2.57 -20.99
C VAL A 218 10.09 -1.27 -20.19
N LEU A 219 9.27 -1.11 -19.14
CA LEU A 219 9.18 0.13 -18.37
C LEU A 219 10.48 0.43 -17.59
N ALA A 220 11.15 -0.60 -17.08
CA ALA A 220 12.39 -0.45 -16.33
C ALA A 220 13.48 0.21 -17.18
N GLY A 221 13.63 -0.26 -18.43
CA GLY A 221 14.63 0.27 -19.38
C GLY A 221 14.35 1.71 -19.80
N GLU A 222 13.07 2.07 -20.02
CA GLU A 222 12.68 3.45 -20.35
C GLU A 222 12.97 4.42 -19.19
N ILE A 223 12.61 4.03 -17.96
CA ILE A 223 12.88 4.83 -16.75
C ILE A 223 14.39 4.94 -16.52
N GLU A 224 15.15 3.86 -16.69
CA GLU A 224 16.61 3.88 -16.58
C GLU A 224 17.22 4.89 -17.56
N GLY A 225 16.78 4.87 -18.83
CA GLY A 225 17.24 5.81 -19.85
C GLY A 225 16.97 7.26 -19.48
N LEU A 226 15.76 7.55 -19.00
CA LEU A 226 15.37 8.89 -18.57
C LEU A 226 16.18 9.38 -17.36
N PHE A 227 16.33 8.55 -16.34
CA PHE A 227 17.12 8.90 -15.15
C PHE A 227 18.59 9.12 -15.48
N ASN A 228 19.17 8.33 -16.39
CA ASN A 228 20.54 8.54 -16.86
C ASN A 228 20.71 9.82 -17.69
N GLN A 229 19.65 10.31 -18.36
CA GLN A 229 19.68 11.62 -18.98
C GLN A 229 19.65 12.73 -17.94
N TRP A 230 18.75 12.64 -16.95
CA TRP A 230 18.65 13.62 -15.86
C TRP A 230 19.92 13.67 -14.99
N ALA A 231 20.57 12.53 -14.75
CA ALA A 231 21.83 12.46 -13.99
C ALA A 231 22.99 13.23 -14.65
N LYS A 232 22.87 13.62 -15.92
CA LYS A 232 23.86 14.44 -16.63
C LYS A 232 23.57 15.94 -16.54
N ALA A 233 22.40 16.34 -16.03
CA ALA A 233 22.05 17.74 -15.86
C ALA A 233 22.89 18.34 -14.72
N SER A 234 23.72 19.33 -15.04
CA SER A 234 24.43 20.12 -14.05
C SER A 234 23.50 21.18 -13.47
N ILE A 235 23.53 21.35 -12.15
CA ILE A 235 22.78 22.37 -11.43
C ILE A 235 23.76 23.27 -10.67
N THR A 236 23.47 24.57 -10.63
CA THR A 236 24.25 25.54 -9.85
C THR A 236 23.80 25.58 -8.39
N ASP A 237 24.68 25.99 -7.49
CA ASP A 237 24.40 26.26 -6.07
C ASP A 237 23.10 27.04 -5.82
N THR A 238 22.87 28.09 -6.63
CA THR A 238 21.65 28.90 -6.56
C THR A 238 20.40 28.09 -6.88
N GLU A 239 20.47 27.21 -7.87
CA GLU A 239 19.36 26.36 -8.28
C GLU A 239 19.12 25.23 -7.27
N VAL A 240 20.19 24.67 -6.67
CA VAL A 240 20.08 23.73 -5.55
C VAL A 240 19.33 24.37 -4.39
N LYS A 241 19.71 25.59 -3.99
CA LYS A 241 19.03 26.32 -2.92
C LYS A 241 17.53 26.52 -3.22
N LYS A 242 17.17 26.82 -4.47
CA LYS A 242 15.76 26.91 -4.90
C LYS A 242 15.02 25.57 -4.77
N LEU A 243 15.66 24.46 -5.13
CA LEU A 243 15.05 23.13 -4.96
C LEU A 243 14.81 22.82 -3.48
N ILE A 244 15.77 23.13 -2.60
CA ILE A 244 15.62 22.96 -1.15
C ILE A 244 14.46 23.81 -0.62
N GLN A 245 14.34 25.06 -1.07
CA GLN A 245 13.21 25.93 -0.72
C GLN A 245 11.86 25.26 -1.08
N ILE A 246 11.73 24.79 -2.31
CA ILE A 246 10.50 24.12 -2.75
C ILE A 246 10.23 22.86 -1.92
N ALA A 247 11.26 22.05 -1.68
CA ALA A 247 11.12 20.78 -0.95
C ALA A 247 10.76 20.96 0.54
N MET A 248 11.27 22.02 1.17
CA MET A 248 11.06 22.30 2.60
C MET A 248 9.83 23.17 2.87
N ALA A 249 9.09 23.57 1.84
CA ALA A 249 7.91 24.41 2.00
C ALA A 249 6.83 23.69 2.85
N PRO A 250 6.43 24.25 4.00
CA PRO A 250 5.54 23.56 4.94
C PRO A 250 4.07 23.54 4.49
N ASN A 251 3.71 24.39 3.52
CA ASN A 251 2.35 24.53 3.03
C ASN A 251 2.32 25.17 1.63
N LYS A 252 1.12 25.21 1.03
CA LYS A 252 0.91 25.79 -0.31
C LYS A 252 1.16 27.29 -0.37
N GLU A 253 0.95 28.03 0.72
CA GLU A 253 1.15 29.48 0.75
C GLU A 253 2.63 29.83 0.57
N VAL A 254 3.52 29.12 1.27
CA VAL A 254 4.97 29.28 1.11
C VAL A 254 5.40 28.95 -0.32
N LEU A 255 4.85 27.89 -0.93
CA LEU A 255 5.11 27.57 -2.34
C LEU A 255 4.68 28.70 -3.29
N THR A 256 3.50 29.27 -3.08
CA THR A 256 3.02 30.42 -3.87
C THR A 256 3.93 31.63 -3.70
N ASN A 257 4.33 31.96 -2.47
CA ASN A 257 5.22 33.09 -2.21
C ASN A 257 6.60 32.90 -2.88
N LEU A 258 7.15 31.68 -2.87
CA LEU A 258 8.38 31.35 -3.60
C LEU A 258 8.23 31.51 -5.11
N ALA A 259 7.12 31.01 -5.68
CA ALA A 259 6.84 31.11 -7.11
C ALA A 259 6.66 32.56 -7.57
N GLU A 260 6.09 33.42 -6.72
CA GLU A 260 5.86 34.84 -6.98
C GLU A 260 7.07 35.73 -6.59
N GLY A 261 8.16 35.14 -6.09
CA GLY A 261 9.36 35.89 -5.68
C GLY A 261 9.18 36.76 -4.42
N LYS A 262 8.13 36.51 -3.63
CA LYS A 262 7.80 37.26 -2.41
C LYS A 262 8.57 36.74 -1.20
N ILE A 263 9.91 36.86 -1.27
CA ILE A 263 10.83 36.33 -0.25
C ILE A 263 10.60 36.99 1.11
N ASP A 264 10.19 38.26 1.15
CA ASP A 264 9.94 39.01 2.39
C ASP A 264 8.75 38.47 3.20
N LEU A 265 7.86 37.69 2.58
CA LEU A 265 6.74 37.03 3.25
C LEU A 265 7.12 35.66 3.86
N LEU A 266 8.35 35.20 3.63
CA LEU A 266 8.83 33.94 4.16
C LEU A 266 9.23 34.11 5.63
N SER A 267 8.72 33.24 6.50
CA SER A 267 9.10 33.28 7.91
C SER A 267 10.59 33.00 8.10
N THR A 268 11.21 33.69 9.06
CA THR A 268 12.63 33.46 9.44
C THR A 268 12.90 32.02 9.87
N HIS A 269 11.92 31.37 10.51
CA HIS A 269 12.01 29.95 10.88
C HIS A 269 12.19 29.06 9.65
N TYR A 270 11.40 29.29 8.60
CA TYR A 270 11.50 28.54 7.35
C TYR A 270 12.81 28.82 6.60
N THR A 271 13.26 30.08 6.53
CA THR A 271 14.55 30.39 5.87
C THR A 271 15.72 29.71 6.59
N ASN A 272 15.72 29.70 7.93
CA ASN A 272 16.73 29.00 8.70
C ASN A 272 16.73 27.49 8.45
N ILE A 273 15.56 26.87 8.28
CA ILE A 273 15.47 25.44 7.90
C ILE A 273 16.13 25.22 6.54
N VAL A 274 15.81 26.05 5.54
CA VAL A 274 16.39 25.95 4.20
C VAL A 274 17.91 26.08 4.24
N ASP A 275 18.42 27.08 4.97
CA ASP A 275 19.86 27.31 5.07
C ASP A 275 20.56 26.15 5.78
N ASN A 276 20.00 25.63 6.88
CA ASN A 276 20.53 24.45 7.58
C ASN A 276 20.54 23.17 6.73
N VAL A 277 19.64 23.04 5.75
CA VAL A 277 19.62 21.88 4.82
C VAL A 277 20.59 22.08 3.65
N TYR A 278 20.91 23.33 3.33
CA TYR A 278 21.83 23.70 2.27
C TYR A 278 23.31 23.58 2.69
N GLU A 279 23.62 23.85 3.96
CA GLU A 279 24.95 23.66 4.58
C GLU A 279 25.34 22.17 4.74
#